data_AF-A0A538D2N1-F1
#
_entry.id   AF-A0A538D2N1-F1
#
_cell.length_a   1.000
_cell.length_b   1.000
_cell.length_c   1.000
_cell.angle_alpha   90.00
_cell.angle_beta   90.00
_cell.angle_gamma   90.00
#
_symmetry.space_group_name_H-M   'P 1'
#
loop_
_entity.id
_entity.type
_entity.pdbx_description
1 polymer ?
#
loop_
_entity_poly.entity_id
_entity_poly.type
_entity_poly.pdbx_seq_one_letter_code
_entity_poly.pdbx_strand_id
1 'polypeptide(L)'
;MRDVALALAVLEGPDGADWYAMPLPPAARDDATLRVGWTHTAFGAVEDEIASAIEHAARALADSGAVVEPAEPAGFADVDANALTLQLYGVEAGAYFDELVGDRRSDLHPAMQQRLDLPRATLAEYVAAEAAVERLRRDLASFFRRYDVLLCPTAPVVAPPHDAEEIRIGGAAFAPRVSMRATIPFDLTVAASRGCRSRSSWSGGASRTRPCSARAPRSRLPRPRRPSVPAA
;
A
#
# COMPACT_ATOMS: atom_id res chain seq x y z
N MET A 1 -7.17 -5.11 -17.51
CA MET A 1 -5.82 -4.60 -17.16
C MET A 1 -5.39 -3.34 -17.93
N ARG A 2 -5.72 -3.18 -19.22
CA ARG A 2 -5.31 -2.00 -20.02
C ARG A 2 -5.76 -0.66 -19.41
N ASP A 3 -7.00 -0.57 -18.95
CA ASP A 3 -7.56 0.70 -18.46
C ASP A 3 -6.91 1.13 -17.14
N VAL A 4 -6.67 0.19 -16.23
CA VAL A 4 -5.98 0.45 -14.96
C VAL A 4 -4.52 0.86 -15.19
N ALA A 5 -3.82 0.18 -16.11
CA ALA A 5 -2.45 0.55 -16.46
C ALA A 5 -2.37 1.95 -17.09
N LEU A 6 -3.34 2.31 -17.94
CA LEU A 6 -3.41 3.64 -18.54
C LEU A 6 -3.71 4.71 -17.48
N ALA A 7 -4.66 4.46 -16.58
CA ALA A 7 -4.98 5.37 -15.50
C ALA A 7 -3.76 5.58 -14.58
N LEU A 8 -3.07 4.50 -14.20
CA LEU A 8 -1.85 4.57 -13.40
C LEU A 8 -0.77 5.39 -14.10
N ALA A 9 -0.50 5.16 -15.39
CA ALA A 9 0.51 5.91 -16.14
C ALA A 9 0.24 7.43 -16.24
N VAL A 10 -1.02 7.86 -16.06
CA VAL A 10 -1.39 9.28 -16.01
C VAL A 10 -1.27 9.85 -14.59
N LEU A 11 -1.56 9.04 -13.56
CA LEU A 11 -1.62 9.47 -12.16
C LEU A 11 -0.28 9.30 -11.41
N GLU A 12 0.60 8.39 -11.86
CA GLU A 12 1.85 8.08 -11.18
C GLU A 12 2.91 9.17 -11.36
N GLY A 13 3.66 9.44 -10.30
CA GLY A 13 4.81 10.34 -10.32
C GLY A 13 4.89 11.23 -9.07
N PRO A 14 6.08 11.78 -8.78
CA PRO A 14 6.23 12.74 -7.70
C PRO A 14 5.48 14.04 -8.04
N ASP A 15 4.74 14.60 -7.08
CA ASP A 15 4.03 15.87 -7.22
C ASP A 15 4.85 17.09 -6.74
N GLY A 16 5.98 16.83 -6.05
CA GLY A 16 6.86 17.85 -5.47
C GLY A 16 6.33 18.52 -4.19
N ALA A 17 5.16 18.11 -3.69
CA ALA A 17 4.52 18.63 -2.49
C ALA A 17 4.40 17.54 -1.41
N ASP A 18 4.03 16.33 -1.82
CA ASP A 18 4.03 15.16 -0.97
C ASP A 18 5.43 14.57 -0.88
N TRP A 19 6.00 14.63 0.32
CA TRP A 19 7.31 14.03 0.58
C TRP A 19 7.27 12.50 0.57
N TYR A 20 6.09 11.88 0.71
CA TYR A 20 5.90 10.44 0.58
C TYR A 20 5.88 9.97 -0.89
N ALA A 21 5.65 10.88 -1.85
CA ALA A 21 5.66 10.58 -3.28
C ALA A 21 7.10 10.42 -3.82
N MET A 22 7.77 9.35 -3.39
CA MET A 22 9.13 9.03 -3.80
C MET A 22 9.18 8.53 -5.25
N PRO A 23 10.18 8.94 -6.06
CA PRO A 23 10.35 8.41 -7.40
C PRO A 23 10.76 6.93 -7.32
N LEU A 24 9.89 6.04 -7.77
CA LEU A 24 10.19 4.63 -7.93
C LEU A 24 10.83 4.38 -9.30
N PRO A 25 11.82 3.48 -9.42
CA PRO A 25 12.27 3.04 -10.72
C PRO A 25 11.11 2.35 -11.47
N PRO A 26 11.07 2.44 -12.81
CA PRO A 26 10.10 1.68 -13.57
C PRO A 26 10.24 0.20 -13.25
N ALA A 27 9.12 -0.53 -13.20
CA ALA A 27 9.14 -1.96 -12.96
C ALA A 27 10.01 -2.65 -14.02
N ALA A 28 11.10 -3.29 -13.59
CA ALA A 28 11.91 -4.11 -14.46
C ALA A 28 11.07 -5.30 -14.91
N ARG A 29 10.84 -5.41 -16.22
CA ARG A 29 10.31 -6.63 -16.83
C ARG A 29 11.49 -7.31 -17.50
N ASP A 30 12.15 -8.17 -16.75
CA ASP A 30 13.06 -9.14 -17.36
C ASP A 30 12.21 -10.27 -17.94
N ASP A 31 12.62 -10.84 -19.08
CA ASP A 31 12.01 -12.03 -19.68
C ASP A 31 12.25 -13.31 -18.84
N ALA A 32 12.56 -13.15 -17.55
CA ALA A 32 12.82 -14.22 -16.61
C ALA A 32 11.52 -14.91 -16.19
N THR A 33 11.62 -16.21 -15.89
CA THR A 33 10.53 -17.00 -15.34
C THR A 33 10.05 -16.40 -14.01
N LEU A 34 8.76 -16.11 -13.90
CA LEU A 34 8.15 -15.49 -12.73
C LEU A 34 8.11 -16.48 -11.55
N ARG A 35 8.64 -16.10 -10.38
CA ARG A 35 8.54 -16.89 -9.14
C ARG A 35 7.37 -16.37 -8.31
N VAL A 36 6.36 -17.19 -8.12
CA VAL A 36 5.12 -16.84 -7.40
C VAL A 36 5.04 -17.65 -6.12
N GLY A 37 5.08 -16.97 -4.98
CA GLY A 37 4.70 -17.57 -3.71
C GLY A 37 3.20 -17.39 -3.49
N TRP A 38 2.50 -18.39 -2.96
CA TRP A 38 1.05 -18.26 -2.71
C TRP A 38 0.62 -18.77 -1.33
N THR A 39 -0.43 -18.16 -0.79
CA THR A 39 -1.04 -18.53 0.50
C THR A 39 -2.49 -18.07 0.56
N HIS A 40 -3.35 -18.81 1.26
CA HIS A 40 -4.68 -18.36 1.66
C HIS A 40 -4.88 -18.30 3.18
N THR A 41 -3.83 -18.62 3.95
CA THR A 41 -3.86 -18.81 5.41
C THR A 41 -3.03 -17.78 6.17
N ALA A 42 -2.08 -17.12 5.51
CA ALA A 42 -1.16 -16.17 6.15
C ALA A 42 -1.85 -14.95 6.82
N PHE A 43 -3.14 -14.73 6.53
CA PHE A 43 -3.94 -13.60 7.01
C PHE A 43 -5.07 -14.04 7.96
N GLY A 44 -5.09 -15.31 8.36
CA GLY A 44 -6.16 -15.91 9.15
C GLY A 44 -7.12 -16.76 8.32
N ALA A 45 -8.24 -17.15 8.93
CA ALA A 45 -9.25 -17.97 8.27
C ALA A 45 -9.89 -17.26 7.07
N VAL A 46 -10.20 -18.04 6.05
CA VAL A 46 -10.93 -17.63 4.84
C VAL A 46 -12.01 -18.64 4.52
N GLU A 47 -13.02 -18.26 3.74
CA GLU A 47 -14.02 -19.19 3.23
C GLU A 47 -13.42 -20.18 2.21
N ASP A 48 -13.98 -21.39 2.16
CA ASP A 48 -13.51 -22.48 1.28
C ASP A 48 -13.53 -22.07 -0.20
N GLU A 49 -14.51 -21.28 -0.62
CA GLU A 49 -14.60 -20.77 -1.99
C GLU A 49 -13.41 -19.85 -2.32
N ILE A 50 -12.99 -19.01 -1.38
CA ILE A 50 -11.83 -18.11 -1.55
C ILE A 50 -10.54 -18.92 -1.57
N ALA A 51 -10.39 -19.90 -0.67
CA ALA A 51 -9.24 -20.80 -0.67
C ALA A 51 -9.12 -21.55 -2.02
N SER A 52 -10.24 -22.11 -2.50
CA SER A 52 -10.31 -22.81 -3.78
C SER A 52 -9.96 -21.90 -4.96
N ALA A 53 -10.44 -20.66 -4.96
CA ALA A 53 -10.13 -19.68 -6.00
C ALA A 53 -8.63 -19.34 -6.06
N ILE A 54 -7.97 -19.18 -4.90
CA ILE A 54 -6.53 -18.92 -4.83
C ILE A 54 -5.73 -20.13 -5.32
N GLU A 55 -6.11 -21.35 -4.93
CA GLU A 55 -5.46 -22.57 -5.43
C GLU A 55 -5.63 -22.73 -6.94
N HIS A 56 -6.80 -22.41 -7.47
CA HIS A 56 -7.07 -22.47 -8.90
C HIS A 56 -6.23 -21.43 -9.66
N ALA A 57 -6.13 -20.20 -9.14
CA ALA A 57 -5.28 -19.16 -9.69
C ALA A 57 -3.79 -19.55 -9.66
N ALA A 58 -3.32 -20.19 -8.59
CA ALA A 58 -1.95 -20.70 -8.48
C ALA A 58 -1.65 -21.73 -9.56
N ARG A 59 -2.57 -22.68 -9.81
CA ARG A 59 -2.45 -23.68 -10.89
C ARG A 59 -2.42 -23.02 -12.27
N ALA A 60 -3.32 -22.09 -12.53
CA ALA A 60 -3.36 -21.37 -13.81
C ALA A 60 -2.06 -20.58 -14.09
N LEU A 61 -1.44 -20.00 -13.06
CA LEU A 61 -0.14 -19.35 -13.19
C LEU A 61 0.98 -20.36 -13.51
N ALA A 62 0.97 -21.53 -12.86
CA ALA A 62 1.93 -22.60 -13.14
C ALA A 62 1.81 -23.10 -14.60
N ASP A 63 0.57 -23.31 -15.09
CA ASP A 63 0.30 -23.74 -16.46
C ASP A 63 0.75 -22.69 -17.51
N SER A 64 0.84 -21.42 -17.11
CA SER A 64 1.36 -20.32 -17.94
C SER A 64 2.89 -20.21 -17.95
N GLY A 65 3.60 -21.08 -17.23
CA GLY A 65 5.05 -21.15 -17.18
C GLY A 65 5.70 -20.43 -15.99
N ALA A 66 4.93 -19.98 -14.99
CA ALA A 66 5.49 -19.46 -13.75
C ALA A 66 5.97 -20.59 -12.81
N VAL A 67 6.97 -20.33 -11.97
CA VAL A 67 7.36 -21.21 -10.86
C VAL A 67 6.49 -20.85 -9.67
N VAL A 68 5.55 -21.72 -9.31
CA VAL A 68 4.54 -21.44 -8.28
C VAL A 68 4.71 -22.38 -7.10
N GLU A 69 4.85 -21.84 -5.89
CA GLU A 69 5.07 -22.61 -4.66
C GLU A 69 4.21 -22.08 -3.50
N PRO A 70 3.67 -22.94 -2.63
CA PRO A 70 3.06 -22.49 -1.39
C PRO A 70 4.11 -21.77 -0.54
N ALA A 71 3.85 -20.52 -0.16
CA ALA A 71 4.79 -19.71 0.60
C ALA A 71 4.07 -18.66 1.45
N GLU A 72 4.30 -18.72 2.76
CA GLU A 72 3.76 -17.75 3.71
C GLU A 72 4.80 -16.66 4.03
N PRO A 73 4.45 -15.37 3.91
CA PRO A 73 5.26 -14.28 4.47
C PRO A 73 5.36 -14.43 5.99
N ALA A 74 6.60 -14.51 6.51
CA ALA A 74 6.82 -14.71 7.94
C ALA A 74 6.22 -13.57 8.77
N GLY A 75 5.71 -13.90 9.96
CA GLY A 75 5.17 -12.93 10.92
C GLY A 75 3.77 -12.38 10.60
N PHE A 76 3.23 -12.61 9.40
CA PHE A 76 1.91 -12.08 9.01
C PHE A 76 0.76 -12.75 9.77
N ALA A 77 0.84 -14.06 10.01
CA ALA A 77 -0.15 -14.79 10.79
C ALA A 77 -0.09 -14.46 12.30
N ASP A 78 1.07 -14.01 12.78
CA ASP A 78 1.35 -13.76 14.20
C ASP A 78 0.90 -12.39 14.69
N VAL A 79 0.48 -11.51 13.77
CA VAL A 79 0.11 -10.12 14.08
C VAL A 79 -1.37 -9.87 13.84
N ASP A 80 -1.99 -9.11 14.73
CA ASP A 80 -3.27 -8.47 14.44
C ASP A 80 -3.01 -7.15 13.71
N ALA A 81 -2.98 -7.21 12.39
CA ALA A 81 -2.76 -6.05 11.55
C ALA A 81 -3.87 -4.99 11.71
N ASN A 82 -5.11 -5.39 12.02
CA ASN A 82 -6.20 -4.47 12.32
C ASN A 82 -5.90 -3.68 13.60
N ALA A 83 -5.43 -4.35 14.66
CA ALA A 83 -5.02 -3.69 15.90
C ALA A 83 -3.84 -2.72 15.66
N LEU A 84 -2.85 -3.11 14.85
CA LEU A 84 -1.74 -2.23 14.49
C LEU A 84 -2.20 -0.95 13.79
N THR A 85 -3.19 -1.02 12.89
CA THR A 85 -3.74 0.22 12.26
C THR A 85 -4.42 1.13 13.26
N LEU A 86 -5.08 0.57 14.28
CA LEU A 86 -5.70 1.34 15.35
C LEU A 86 -4.65 2.05 16.20
N GLN A 87 -3.57 1.35 16.54
CA GLN A 87 -2.49 1.89 17.35
C GLN A 87 -1.71 3.00 16.63
N LEU A 88 -1.53 2.88 15.31
CA LEU A 88 -0.80 3.85 14.51
C LEU A 88 -1.72 4.97 14.01
N TYR A 89 -2.68 4.62 13.14
CA TYR A 89 -3.51 5.61 12.45
C TYR A 89 -4.67 6.12 13.31
N GLY A 90 -5.09 5.39 14.35
CA GLY A 90 -6.12 5.88 15.26
C GLY A 90 -5.68 7.15 16.01
N VAL A 91 -4.40 7.24 16.36
CA VAL A 91 -3.83 8.42 17.02
C VAL A 91 -3.73 9.59 16.03
N GLU A 92 -3.14 9.36 14.86
CA GLU A 92 -2.96 10.39 13.81
C GLU A 92 -4.30 10.92 13.28
N ALA A 93 -5.17 10.01 12.83
CA ALA A 93 -6.47 10.38 12.28
C ALA A 93 -7.37 10.98 13.36
N GLY A 94 -7.32 10.48 14.60
CA GLY A 94 -8.09 11.03 15.71
C GLY A 94 -7.79 12.50 15.95
N ALA A 95 -6.50 12.88 16.00
CA ALA A 95 -6.10 14.27 16.16
C ALA A 95 -6.55 15.16 14.98
N TYR A 96 -6.40 14.66 13.75
CA TYR A 96 -6.86 15.36 12.55
C TYR A 96 -8.39 15.58 12.55
N PHE A 97 -9.15 14.55 12.92
CA PHE A 97 -10.62 14.61 12.92
C PHE A 97 -11.16 15.46 14.07
N ASP A 98 -10.51 15.50 15.24
CA ASP A 98 -10.91 16.41 16.32
C ASP A 98 -10.92 17.87 15.82
N GLU A 99 -9.87 18.29 15.10
CA GLU A 99 -9.76 19.63 14.54
C GLU A 99 -10.78 19.88 13.42
N LEU A 100 -10.92 18.93 12.48
CA LEU A 100 -11.79 19.09 11.32
C LEU A 100 -13.29 19.10 11.69
N VAL A 101 -13.68 18.23 12.62
CA VAL A 101 -15.07 18.01 13.00
C VAL A 101 -15.51 19.04 14.03
N GLY A 102 -14.68 19.31 15.04
CA GLY A 102 -15.02 20.16 16.17
C GLY A 102 -16.36 19.77 16.78
N ASP A 103 -17.26 20.74 16.92
CA ASP A 103 -18.58 20.55 17.54
C ASP A 103 -19.59 19.80 16.65
N ARG A 104 -19.26 19.52 15.38
CA ARG A 104 -20.17 18.86 14.41
C ARG A 104 -20.12 17.33 14.49
N ARG A 105 -19.72 16.77 15.64
CA ARG A 105 -19.57 15.32 15.79
C ARG A 105 -20.88 14.56 15.63
N SER A 106 -22.01 15.19 15.96
CA SER A 106 -23.37 14.67 15.72
C SER A 106 -23.71 14.48 14.24
N ASP A 107 -23.04 15.20 13.35
CA ASP A 107 -23.31 15.17 11.90
C ASP A 107 -22.62 13.97 11.23
N LEU A 108 -21.69 13.31 11.92
CA LEU A 108 -20.99 12.14 11.42
C LEU A 108 -21.89 10.91 11.43
N HIS A 109 -21.67 10.00 10.48
CA HIS A 109 -22.29 8.67 10.52
C HIS A 109 -21.94 7.93 11.83
N PRO A 110 -22.86 7.17 12.45
CA PRO A 110 -22.62 6.49 13.74
C PRO A 110 -21.34 5.65 13.79
N ALA A 111 -21.01 4.94 12.71
CA ALA A 111 -19.77 4.16 12.61
C ALA A 111 -18.49 5.02 12.73
N MET A 112 -18.52 6.26 12.23
CA MET A 112 -17.40 7.21 12.37
C MET A 112 -17.33 7.76 13.80
N GLN A 113 -18.48 8.08 14.42
CA GLN A 113 -18.53 8.49 15.83
C GLN A 113 -17.91 7.41 16.73
N GLN A 114 -18.38 6.16 16.59
CA GLN A 114 -17.84 5.01 17.32
C GLN A 114 -16.34 4.83 17.10
N ARG A 115 -15.85 5.03 15.87
CA ARG A 115 -14.43 4.93 15.55
C ARG A 115 -13.59 6.00 16.26
N LEU A 116 -14.09 7.23 16.34
CA LEU A 116 -13.41 8.34 17.01
C LEU A 116 -13.54 8.28 18.55
N ASP A 117 -14.50 7.52 19.07
CA ASP A 117 -14.68 7.27 20.51
C ASP A 117 -13.76 6.16 21.04
N LEU A 118 -13.12 5.39 20.15
CA LEU A 118 -12.15 4.39 20.57
C LEU A 118 -10.97 5.04 21.31
N PRO A 119 -10.45 4.38 22.36
CA PRO A 119 -9.31 4.91 23.10
C PRO A 119 -8.09 5.05 22.19
N ARG A 120 -7.38 6.16 22.33
CA ARG A 120 -6.11 6.38 21.64
C ARG A 120 -5.02 5.54 22.28
N ALA A 121 -4.17 4.95 21.43
CA ALA A 121 -2.98 4.26 21.91
C ALA A 121 -2.07 5.23 22.67
N THR A 122 -1.48 4.72 23.74
CA THR A 122 -0.39 5.38 24.45
C THR A 122 0.85 5.48 23.55
N LEU A 123 1.78 6.38 23.88
CA LEU A 123 3.05 6.48 23.15
C LEU A 123 3.82 5.14 23.16
N ALA A 124 3.76 4.39 24.27
CA ALA A 124 4.42 3.09 24.37
C ALA A 124 3.81 2.06 23.40
N GLU A 125 2.48 2.01 23.30
CA GLU A 125 1.77 1.14 22.35
C GLU A 125 2.03 1.55 20.90
N TYR A 126 2.06 2.86 20.62
CA TYR A 126 2.41 3.39 19.31
C TYR A 126 3.81 2.95 18.88
N VAL A 127 4.83 3.14 19.75
CA VAL A 127 6.22 2.72 19.45
C VAL A 127 6.34 1.20 19.30
N ALA A 128 5.60 0.42 20.11
CA ALA A 128 5.57 -1.03 19.97
C ALA A 128 4.94 -1.47 18.64
N ALA A 129 3.89 -0.78 18.19
CA ALA A 129 3.24 -1.01 16.91
C ALA A 129 4.18 -0.68 15.74
N GLU A 130 4.90 0.44 15.79
CA GLU A 130 5.91 0.78 14.78
C GLU A 130 6.99 -0.29 14.69
N ALA A 131 7.49 -0.78 15.83
CA ALA A 131 8.48 -1.85 15.88
C ALA A 131 7.93 -3.17 15.30
N ALA A 132 6.64 -3.47 15.49
CA ALA A 132 5.99 -4.62 14.89
C ALA A 132 5.89 -4.51 13.37
N VAL A 133 5.44 -3.37 12.87
CA VAL A 133 5.36 -3.12 11.42
C VAL A 133 6.76 -3.16 10.77
N GLU A 134 7.79 -2.69 11.47
CA GLU A 134 9.16 -2.77 10.98
C GLU A 134 9.70 -4.21 10.90
N ARG A 135 9.24 -5.12 11.77
CA ARG A 135 9.50 -6.56 11.60
C ARG A 135 8.81 -7.11 10.36
N LEU A 136 7.51 -6.82 10.18
CA LEU A 136 6.75 -7.26 9.00
C LEU A 136 7.40 -6.80 7.69
N ARG A 137 7.95 -5.57 7.66
CA ARG A 137 8.70 -5.06 6.51
C ARG A 137 9.95 -5.88 6.20
N ARG A 138 10.73 -6.24 7.22
CA ARG A 138 11.92 -7.10 7.03
C ARG A 138 11.53 -8.48 6.54
N ASP A 139 10.46 -9.05 7.07
CA ASP A 139 9.98 -10.37 6.70
C ASP A 139 9.43 -10.37 5.26
N LEU A 140 8.67 -9.35 4.89
CA LEU A 140 8.19 -9.16 3.52
C LEU A 140 9.34 -8.91 2.53
N ALA A 141 10.34 -8.11 2.90
CA ALA A 141 11.54 -7.92 2.08
C ALA A 141 12.32 -9.24 1.91
N SER A 142 12.35 -10.10 2.94
CA SER A 142 12.93 -11.43 2.85
C SER A 142 12.16 -12.35 1.92
N PHE A 143 10.83 -12.29 1.97
CA PHE A 143 9.94 -13.00 1.06
C PHE A 143 10.23 -12.61 -0.40
N PHE A 144 10.28 -11.32 -0.71
CA PHE A 144 10.51 -10.82 -2.07
C PHE A 144 11.95 -10.99 -2.60
N ARG A 145 12.90 -11.47 -1.79
CA ARG A 145 14.18 -11.98 -2.31
C ARG A 145 14.01 -13.33 -3.02
N ARG A 146 13.03 -14.13 -2.60
CA ARG A 146 12.78 -15.49 -3.09
C ARG A 146 11.69 -15.56 -4.15
N TYR A 147 10.70 -14.69 -4.04
CA TYR A 147 9.54 -14.63 -4.94
C TYR A 147 9.42 -13.23 -5.53
N ASP A 148 8.90 -13.15 -6.74
CA ASP A 148 8.65 -11.89 -7.44
C ASP A 148 7.22 -11.39 -7.18
N VAL A 149 6.29 -12.32 -6.93
CA VAL A 149 4.87 -12.04 -6.66
C VAL A 149 4.38 -12.89 -5.49
N LEU A 150 3.51 -12.30 -4.67
CA LEU A 150 2.69 -12.99 -3.69
C LEU A 150 1.25 -13.09 -4.22
N LEU A 151 0.74 -14.30 -4.39
CA LEU A 151 -0.66 -14.57 -4.66
C LEU A 151 -1.38 -14.88 -3.35
N CYS A 152 -2.36 -14.05 -2.99
CA CYS A 152 -3.14 -14.22 -1.76
C CYS A 152 -4.57 -13.67 -1.90
N PRO A 153 -5.48 -14.04 -0.97
CA PRO A 153 -6.82 -13.46 -0.90
C PRO A 153 -6.79 -11.93 -0.82
N THR A 154 -7.75 -11.28 -1.45
CA THR A 154 -8.01 -9.84 -1.27
C THR A 154 -8.95 -9.58 -0.08
N ALA A 155 -9.85 -10.52 0.20
CA ALA A 155 -10.75 -10.52 1.34
C ALA A 155 -10.94 -11.97 1.79
N PRO A 156 -11.22 -12.22 3.08
CA PRO A 156 -11.41 -13.57 3.60
C PRO A 156 -12.81 -14.15 3.30
N VAL A 157 -13.74 -13.32 2.85
CA VAL A 157 -15.13 -13.67 2.55
C VAL A 157 -15.58 -12.98 1.26
N VAL A 158 -16.65 -13.50 0.66
CA VAL A 158 -17.40 -12.78 -0.36
C VAL A 158 -18.11 -11.54 0.21
N ALA A 159 -18.72 -10.73 -0.66
CA ALA A 159 -19.42 -9.52 -0.24
C ALA A 159 -20.52 -9.85 0.79
N PRO A 160 -20.42 -9.34 2.04
CA PRO A 160 -21.45 -9.56 3.03
C PRO A 160 -22.73 -8.79 2.67
N PRO A 161 -23.89 -9.15 3.26
CA PRO A 161 -25.11 -8.35 3.16
C PRO A 161 -24.88 -6.91 3.61
N HIS A 162 -25.70 -6.00 3.07
CA HIS A 162 -25.73 -4.62 3.55
C HIS A 162 -26.01 -4.57 5.06
N ASP A 163 -25.36 -3.63 5.75
CA ASP A 163 -25.52 -3.39 7.19
C ASP A 163 -25.21 -4.60 8.08
N ALA A 164 -24.43 -5.57 7.58
CA ALA A 164 -23.96 -6.69 8.38
C ALA A 164 -23.08 -6.20 9.55
N GLU A 165 -23.56 -6.43 10.78
CA GLU A 165 -22.84 -6.11 12.01
C GLU A 165 -21.75 -7.16 12.34
N GLU A 166 -21.81 -8.32 11.70
CA GLU A 166 -20.88 -9.44 11.90
C GLU A 166 -20.63 -10.18 10.58
N ILE A 167 -19.41 -10.66 10.41
CA ILE A 167 -18.98 -11.53 9.31
C ILE A 167 -18.63 -12.89 9.90
N ARG A 168 -19.15 -13.97 9.31
CA ARG A 168 -18.86 -15.34 9.74
C ARG A 168 -17.87 -16.00 8.80
N ILE A 169 -16.83 -16.62 9.35
CA ILE A 169 -15.80 -17.35 8.59
C ILE A 169 -15.56 -18.68 9.29
N GLY A 170 -15.78 -19.81 8.62
CA GLY A 170 -15.63 -21.13 9.22
C GLY A 170 -16.45 -21.34 10.50
N GLY A 171 -17.63 -20.70 10.58
CA GLY A 171 -18.52 -20.74 11.76
C GLY A 171 -18.16 -19.75 12.88
N ALA A 172 -16.95 -19.18 12.87
CA ALA A 172 -16.53 -18.15 13.82
C ALA A 172 -17.02 -16.75 13.40
N ALA A 173 -17.34 -15.94 14.40
CA ALA A 173 -17.95 -14.63 14.29
C ALA A 173 -16.88 -13.53 14.43
N PHE A 174 -16.89 -12.55 13.52
CA PHE A 174 -15.90 -11.47 13.49
C PHE A 174 -16.55 -10.11 13.23
N ALA A 175 -15.94 -9.05 13.77
CA ALA A 175 -16.33 -7.68 13.42
C ALA A 175 -16.14 -7.42 11.91
N PRO A 176 -16.93 -6.54 11.27
CA PRO A 176 -16.91 -6.34 9.81
C PRO A 176 -15.55 -5.93 9.24
N ARG A 177 -14.69 -5.35 10.08
CA ARG A 177 -13.31 -4.97 9.75
C ARG A 177 -12.40 -6.16 9.42
N VAL A 178 -12.82 -7.40 9.72
CA VAL A 178 -12.12 -8.61 9.30
C VAL A 178 -11.98 -8.72 7.77
N SER A 179 -12.89 -8.10 7.02
CA SER A 179 -12.86 -8.06 5.55
C SER A 179 -11.55 -7.51 4.98
N MET A 180 -10.88 -6.61 5.71
CA MET A 180 -9.62 -5.96 5.30
C MET A 180 -8.37 -6.67 5.84
N ARG A 181 -8.51 -7.80 6.53
CA ARG A 181 -7.39 -8.46 7.24
C ARG A 181 -6.27 -8.93 6.29
N ALA A 182 -6.62 -9.21 5.03
CA ALA A 182 -5.65 -9.59 4.00
C ALA A 182 -4.95 -8.39 3.36
N THR A 183 -5.55 -7.20 3.35
CA THR A 183 -5.00 -6.01 2.66
C THR A 183 -4.21 -5.10 3.59
N ILE A 184 -4.64 -4.97 4.86
CA ILE A 184 -4.02 -4.08 5.84
C ILE A 184 -2.51 -4.31 6.05
N PRO A 185 -1.98 -5.55 6.09
CA PRO A 185 -0.54 -5.75 6.21
C PRO A 185 0.25 -5.07 5.08
N PHE A 186 -0.31 -5.01 3.87
CA PHE A 186 0.32 -4.32 2.75
C PHE A 186 0.26 -2.80 2.94
N ASP A 187 -0.85 -2.25 3.42
CA ASP A 187 -0.93 -0.83 3.78
C ASP A 187 0.11 -0.47 4.84
N LEU A 188 0.23 -1.25 5.91
CA LEU A 188 1.19 -1.00 7.00
C LEU A 188 2.65 -1.08 6.51
N THR A 189 2.96 -2.05 5.64
CA THR A 189 4.32 -2.28 5.15
C THR A 189 4.73 -1.33 4.03
N VAL A 190 3.81 -0.93 3.15
CA VAL A 190 4.03 0.05 2.08
C VAL A 190 4.03 1.46 2.63
N ALA A 191 3.05 1.82 3.46
CA ALA A 191 2.94 3.17 3.99
C ALA A 191 4.18 3.53 4.80
N ALA A 192 4.72 2.62 5.62
CA ALA A 192 5.81 2.95 6.53
C ALA A 192 7.23 2.49 6.10
N SER A 193 7.54 2.30 4.80
CA SER A 193 8.96 2.27 4.32
C SER A 193 9.76 3.58 4.57
N ARG A 194 9.23 4.41 5.49
CA ARG A 194 9.45 5.78 5.94
C ARG A 194 10.78 6.04 6.67
N GLY A 195 11.81 5.21 6.58
CA GLY A 195 13.00 5.43 7.44
C GLY A 195 14.36 4.88 7.03
N CYS A 196 14.49 3.99 6.05
CA CYS A 196 15.82 3.45 5.73
C CYS A 196 16.49 4.23 4.59
N ARG A 197 17.05 5.41 4.93
CA ARG A 197 18.03 6.10 4.08
C ARG A 197 19.44 5.69 4.53
N SER A 198 19.90 4.49 4.19
CA SER A 198 21.35 4.22 4.19
C SER A 198 21.93 4.75 2.88
N ARG A 199 22.27 6.04 2.87
CA ARG A 199 23.25 6.57 1.90
C ARG A 199 24.59 5.93 2.26
N SER A 200 24.99 4.86 1.59
CA SER A 200 26.41 4.65 1.36
C SER A 200 26.83 5.59 0.23
N SER A 201 27.33 6.76 0.61
CA SER A 201 28.14 7.59 -0.27
C SER A 201 29.37 6.79 -0.68
N TRP A 202 29.36 6.25 -1.89
CA TRP A 202 30.59 5.78 -2.52
C TRP A 202 31.09 6.89 -3.44
N SER A 203 31.91 7.77 -2.86
CA SER A 203 32.81 8.66 -3.59
C SER A 203 34.07 7.86 -3.92
N GLY A 204 34.27 7.50 -5.19
CA GLY A 204 35.47 6.76 -5.59
C GLY A 204 35.52 6.35 -7.05
N GLY A 205 35.74 7.32 -7.93
CA GLY A 205 36.48 7.20 -9.20
C GLY A 205 36.23 6.02 -10.13
N ALA A 206 35.54 6.29 -11.25
CA ALA A 206 35.98 5.75 -12.55
C ALA A 206 35.56 6.70 -13.67
N SER A 207 36.58 7.30 -14.27
CA SER A 207 36.51 8.02 -15.52
C SER A 207 36.07 7.08 -16.66
N ARG A 208 35.12 7.53 -17.48
CA ARG A 208 35.28 7.71 -18.94
C ARG A 208 33.94 8.01 -19.63
N THR A 209 34.03 9.01 -20.51
CA THR A 209 33.24 9.22 -21.75
C THR A 209 31.74 9.47 -21.63
N ARG A 210 31.40 10.75 -21.51
CA ARG A 210 30.15 11.33 -22.05
C ARG A 210 30.22 11.38 -23.59
N PRO A 211 29.11 11.12 -24.30
CA PRO A 211 28.81 11.85 -25.52
C PRO A 211 27.91 13.03 -25.18
N CYS A 212 28.36 14.19 -25.64
CA CYS A 212 27.70 15.47 -25.59
C CYS A 212 26.38 15.42 -26.39
N SER A 213 25.26 15.81 -25.79
CA SER A 213 24.23 16.53 -26.53
C SER A 213 23.74 17.69 -25.67
N ALA A 214 24.41 18.82 -25.85
CA ALA A 214 23.96 20.11 -25.35
C ALA A 214 22.69 20.51 -26.10
N ARG A 215 21.57 20.64 -25.38
CA ARG A 215 20.39 21.35 -25.88
C ARG A 215 20.53 22.81 -25.46
N ALA A 216 20.83 23.67 -26.43
CA ALA A 216 20.98 25.11 -26.24
C ALA A 216 19.71 25.75 -25.63
N PRO A 217 19.85 26.85 -24.86
CA PRO A 217 18.70 27.57 -24.33
C PRO A 217 17.98 28.27 -25.48
N ARG A 218 16.68 27.98 -25.65
CA ARG A 218 15.83 28.74 -26.58
C ARG A 218 15.77 30.19 -26.10
N SER A 219 16.28 31.09 -26.93
CA SER A 219 16.18 32.52 -26.81
C SER A 219 14.71 32.96 -26.75
N ARG A 220 14.44 33.91 -25.85
CA ARG A 220 13.15 34.59 -25.70
C ARG A 220 12.84 35.37 -26.98
N LEU A 221 11.74 35.04 -27.65
CA LEU A 221 11.14 35.91 -28.66
C LEU A 221 10.39 37.07 -27.96
N PRO A 222 10.48 38.32 -28.45
CA PRO A 222 9.79 39.45 -27.84
C PRO A 222 8.27 39.37 -28.06
N ARG A 223 7.50 39.66 -27.01
CA ARG A 223 6.03 39.71 -27.06
C ARG A 223 5.55 40.88 -27.94
N PRO A 224 4.52 40.70 -28.79
CA PRO A 224 3.89 41.82 -29.48
C PRO A 224 3.11 42.72 -28.50
N ARG A 225 3.23 44.04 -28.69
CA ARG A 225 2.50 45.06 -27.92
C ARG A 225 0.99 44.93 -28.18
N ARG A 226 0.18 44.93 -27.11
CA ARG A 226 -1.29 45.07 -27.21
C ARG A 226 -1.64 46.50 -27.61
N PRO A 227 -2.59 46.73 -28.53
CA PRO A 227 -3.16 48.06 -28.73
C PRO A 227 -4.06 48.45 -27.55
N SER A 228 -3.94 49.70 -27.13
CA SER A 228 -4.75 50.36 -26.11
C SER A 228 -6.19 50.55 -26.60
N VAL A 229 -7.15 50.08 -25.83
CA VAL A 229 -8.59 50.39 -26.02
C VAL A 229 -8.89 51.72 -25.31
N PRO A 230 -9.58 52.69 -25.95
CA PRO A 230 -10.03 53.90 -25.27
C PRO A 230 -11.23 53.60 -24.38
N ALA A 231 -11.25 54.19 -23.20
CA ALA A 231 -12.38 54.14 -22.28
C ALA A 231 -13.56 54.96 -22.84
N ALA A 232 -14.75 54.37 -22.80
CA ALA A 232 -16.05 55.02 -22.89
C ALA A 232 -16.98 54.34 -21.86
#